data_AF-A0A1H5RES8-F1
#
_entry.id   AF-A0A1H5RES8-F1
#
_cell.length_a   1.000
_cell.length_b   1.000
_cell.length_c   1.000
_cell.angle_alpha   90.00
_cell.angle_beta   90.00
_cell.angle_gamma   90.00
#
_symmetry.space_group_name_H-M   'P 1'
#
loop_
_entity.id
_entity.type
_entity.pdbx_description
1 polymer ?
#
loop_
_entity_poly.entity_id
_entity_poly.type
_entity_poly.pdbx_seq_one_letter_code
_entity_poly.pdbx_strand_id
1 'polypeptide(L)'
;MTSLSAPVPPVPVDVPLGSVAWLRASVSRFSNGPDHTRRRALGVSLLAEVDPEVLRRKAFETAGDAREVVVGVLAAELGLPVVPSDVVAVAAVYHPHVPSSAAAEAALSRLVTACGGTADELAAARISLLIQACEATAGLIGKAIPLVRAGKRPEEAVAEVLRADPPVSHTRRRVRGEDVLVPLAGTPFGAGPRECPGPAHAIALATGVLAATRG
;
A
#
# COMPACT_ATOMS: atom_id res chain seq x y z
N MET A 1 16.17 16.67 -15.37
CA MET A 1 14.89 15.96 -15.54
C MET A 1 14.62 15.14 -14.28
N THR A 2 13.58 15.50 -13.53
CA THR A 2 13.01 14.66 -12.47
C THR A 2 12.30 13.49 -13.15
N SER A 3 12.87 12.29 -13.03
CA SER A 3 12.34 11.08 -13.67
C SER A 3 11.74 10.15 -12.63
N LEU A 4 10.59 9.54 -12.92
CA LEU A 4 10.02 8.47 -12.11
C LEU A 4 10.97 7.27 -11.97
N SER A 5 11.89 7.11 -12.93
CA SER A 5 12.94 6.08 -12.95
C SER A 5 14.15 6.39 -12.07
N ALA A 6 14.23 7.61 -11.51
CA ALA A 6 15.30 7.94 -10.57
C ALA A 6 15.27 7.01 -9.34
N PRO A 7 16.40 6.83 -8.63
CA PRO A 7 16.42 6.05 -7.40
C PRO A 7 15.54 6.69 -6.33
N VAL A 8 15.07 5.89 -5.37
CA VAL A 8 14.44 6.42 -4.16
C VAL A 8 15.52 6.82 -3.14
N PRO A 9 15.24 7.78 -2.24
CA PRO A 9 16.15 8.09 -1.15
C PRO A 9 16.51 6.85 -0.33
N PRO A 10 17.78 6.71 0.10
CA PRO A 10 18.18 5.60 0.95
C PRO A 10 17.52 5.70 2.33
N VAL A 11 17.38 4.55 2.99
CA VAL A 11 16.97 4.45 4.39
C VAL A 11 18.08 3.81 5.21
N PRO A 12 18.18 4.06 6.52
CA PRO A 12 19.13 3.38 7.39
C PRO A 12 18.97 1.86 7.33
N VAL A 13 20.08 1.12 7.29
CA VAL A 13 20.09 -0.35 7.14
C VAL A 13 20.64 -1.09 8.37
N ASP A 14 21.47 -0.44 9.18
CA ASP A 14 21.93 -0.97 10.47
C ASP A 14 20.93 -0.58 11.56
N VAL A 15 19.87 -1.37 11.67
CA VAL A 15 18.69 -1.06 12.48
C VAL A 15 18.18 -2.30 13.21
N PRO A 16 17.50 -2.17 14.36
CA PRO A 16 16.99 -3.32 15.09
C PRO A 16 16.04 -4.17 14.25
N LEU A 17 16.27 -5.48 14.19
CA LEU A 17 15.39 -6.42 13.49
C LEU A 17 13.97 -6.37 14.04
N GLY A 18 12.98 -6.46 13.15
CA GLY A 18 11.56 -6.40 13.53
C GLY A 18 11.03 -5.01 13.87
N SER A 19 11.87 -3.96 13.85
CA SER A 19 11.44 -2.57 14.05
C SER A 19 10.83 -1.94 12.80
N VAL A 20 10.15 -0.80 12.94
CA VAL A 20 9.64 -0.01 11.79
C VAL A 20 10.79 0.41 10.88
N ALA A 21 11.96 0.69 11.44
CA ALA A 21 13.16 0.98 10.66
C ALA A 21 13.62 -0.24 9.85
N TRP A 22 13.61 -1.44 10.43
CA TRP A 22 13.88 -2.69 9.71
C TRP A 22 12.88 -2.93 8.57
N LEU A 23 11.58 -2.69 8.80
CA LEU A 23 10.57 -2.84 7.76
C LEU A 23 10.87 -1.89 6.59
N ARG A 24 11.19 -0.62 6.86
CA ARG A 24 11.57 0.34 5.82
C ARG A 24 12.82 -0.11 5.06
N ALA A 25 13.82 -0.65 5.76
CA ALA A 25 15.06 -1.15 5.17
C ALA A 25 14.88 -2.42 4.33
N SER A 26 13.76 -3.14 4.48
CA SER A 26 13.56 -4.49 3.91
C SER A 26 12.50 -4.55 2.80
N VAL A 27 11.87 -3.43 2.44
CA VAL A 27 10.79 -3.36 1.45
C VAL A 27 11.23 -2.77 0.12
N SER A 28 10.62 -3.21 -0.98
CA SER A 28 10.92 -2.70 -2.32
C SER A 28 10.72 -1.19 -2.46
N ARG A 29 9.71 -0.62 -1.78
CA ARG A 29 9.35 0.82 -1.84
C ARG A 29 10.52 1.75 -1.55
N PHE A 30 11.43 1.34 -0.66
CA PHE A 30 12.59 2.14 -0.23
C PHE A 30 13.94 1.52 -0.65
N SER A 31 13.90 0.50 -1.51
CA SER A 31 15.09 -0.19 -2.03
C SER A 31 15.46 0.31 -3.42
N ASN A 32 16.72 0.16 -3.82
CA ASN A 32 17.23 0.42 -5.16
C ASN A 32 17.96 -0.80 -5.73
N GLY A 33 18.20 -0.82 -7.05
CA GLY A 33 19.06 -1.83 -7.68
C GLY A 33 18.60 -3.29 -7.47
N PRO A 34 19.54 -4.23 -7.27
CA PRO A 34 19.22 -5.65 -7.07
C PRO A 34 18.29 -5.94 -5.89
N ASP A 35 18.43 -5.20 -4.78
CA ASP A 35 17.55 -5.37 -3.61
C ASP A 35 16.11 -5.00 -3.94
N HIS A 36 15.91 -3.91 -4.68
CA HIS A 36 14.58 -3.56 -5.18
C HIS A 36 13.99 -4.68 -6.04
N THR A 37 14.76 -5.21 -6.99
CA THR A 37 14.29 -6.28 -7.89
C THR A 37 13.87 -7.51 -7.09
N ARG A 38 14.72 -7.98 -6.16
CA ARG A 38 14.45 -9.15 -5.32
C ARG A 38 13.20 -8.94 -4.44
N ARG A 39 13.15 -7.83 -3.70
CA ARG A 39 12.04 -7.51 -2.78
C ARG A 39 10.73 -7.24 -3.52
N ARG A 40 10.79 -6.65 -4.72
CA ARG A 40 9.61 -6.43 -5.57
C ARG A 40 9.07 -7.77 -6.08
N ALA A 41 9.94 -8.69 -6.49
CA ALA A 41 9.51 -10.00 -6.95
C ALA A 41 8.66 -10.73 -5.89
N LEU A 42 9.05 -10.68 -4.62
CA LEU A 42 8.25 -11.25 -3.52
C LEU A 42 6.82 -10.67 -3.48
N GLY A 43 6.68 -9.34 -3.50
CA GLY A 43 5.36 -8.69 -3.48
C GLY A 43 4.51 -8.99 -4.71
N VAL A 44 5.13 -9.07 -5.89
CA VAL A 44 4.44 -9.42 -7.15
C VAL A 44 3.96 -10.86 -7.11
N SER A 45 4.81 -11.81 -6.69
CA SER A 45 4.43 -13.22 -6.58
C SER A 45 3.28 -13.41 -5.59
N LEU A 46 3.29 -12.72 -4.45
CA LEU A 46 2.20 -12.77 -3.48
C LEU A 46 0.88 -12.23 -4.06
N LEU A 47 0.91 -11.13 -4.80
CA LEU A 47 -0.29 -10.54 -5.42
C LEU A 47 -0.81 -11.36 -6.61
N ALA A 48 0.05 -12.10 -7.31
CA ALA A 48 -0.34 -12.93 -8.43
C ALA A 48 -1.32 -14.06 -8.03
N GLU A 49 -1.25 -14.50 -6.77
CA GLU A 49 -2.15 -15.51 -6.20
C GLU A 49 -3.50 -14.93 -5.73
N VAL A 50 -3.65 -13.59 -5.72
CA VAL A 50 -4.87 -12.92 -5.24
C VAL A 50 -5.72 -12.46 -6.42
N ASP A 51 -6.91 -13.02 -6.56
CA ASP A 51 -7.89 -12.63 -7.59
C ASP A 51 -8.57 -11.28 -7.22
N PRO A 52 -8.42 -10.23 -8.05
CA PRO A 52 -9.10 -8.96 -7.82
C PRO A 52 -10.63 -9.08 -7.74
N GLU A 53 -11.27 -9.99 -8.47
CA GLU A 53 -12.74 -10.09 -8.43
C GLU A 53 -13.22 -10.64 -7.07
N VAL A 54 -12.46 -11.56 -6.47
CA VAL A 54 -12.73 -12.03 -5.10
C VAL A 54 -12.61 -10.88 -4.10
N LEU A 55 -11.56 -10.05 -4.24
CA LEU A 55 -11.40 -8.85 -3.41
C LEU A 55 -12.60 -7.90 -3.54
N ARG A 56 -13.05 -7.64 -4.77
CA ARG A 56 -14.21 -6.79 -5.05
C ARG A 56 -15.46 -7.30 -4.34
N ARG A 57 -15.78 -8.58 -4.48
CA ARG A 57 -16.96 -9.20 -3.84
C ARG A 57 -16.88 -9.12 -2.31
N LYS A 58 -15.75 -9.53 -1.72
CA LYS A 58 -15.58 -9.50 -0.26
C LYS A 58 -15.63 -8.09 0.31
N ALA A 59 -15.05 -7.11 -0.39
CA ALA A 59 -15.12 -5.71 -0.01
C ALA A 59 -16.55 -5.15 -0.06
N PHE A 60 -17.39 -5.62 -0.98
CA PHE A 60 -18.81 -5.27 -1.03
C PHE A 60 -19.59 -5.84 0.17
N GLU A 61 -19.26 -7.06 0.60
CA GLU A 61 -19.93 -7.75 1.70
C GLU A 61 -19.49 -7.26 3.10
N THR A 62 -18.38 -6.53 3.17
CA THR A 62 -17.77 -6.12 4.45
C THR A 62 -18.11 -4.67 4.76
N ALA A 63 -18.84 -4.45 5.86
CA ALA A 63 -19.10 -3.12 6.40
C ALA A 63 -17.99 -2.68 7.38
N GLY A 64 -17.67 -1.38 7.40
CA GLY A 64 -16.72 -0.83 8.38
C GLY A 64 -15.95 0.38 7.86
N ASP A 65 -14.92 0.77 8.61
CA ASP A 65 -13.95 1.76 8.16
C ASP A 65 -13.20 1.26 6.92
N ALA A 66 -13.03 2.14 5.92
CA ALA A 66 -12.44 1.76 4.64
C ALA A 66 -11.03 1.18 4.77
N ARG A 67 -10.22 1.64 5.74
CA ARG A 67 -8.88 1.08 5.97
C ARG A 67 -8.95 -0.34 6.47
N GLU A 68 -9.80 -0.59 7.47
CA GLU A 68 -9.94 -1.91 8.06
C GLU A 68 -10.54 -2.92 7.07
N VAL A 69 -11.52 -2.51 6.26
CA VAL A 69 -12.07 -3.35 5.19
C VAL A 69 -11.00 -3.70 4.16
N VAL A 70 -10.27 -2.70 3.64
CA VAL A 70 -9.19 -2.91 2.66
C VAL A 70 -8.13 -3.88 3.19
N VAL A 71 -7.66 -3.63 4.42
CA VAL A 71 -6.62 -4.46 5.03
C VAL A 71 -7.14 -5.86 5.34
N GLY A 72 -8.32 -5.98 5.94
CA GLY A 72 -8.90 -7.25 6.35
C GLY A 72 -9.17 -8.17 5.16
N VAL A 73 -9.77 -7.63 4.09
CA VAL A 73 -10.05 -8.40 2.87
C VAL A 73 -8.76 -8.86 2.19
N LEU A 74 -7.78 -7.95 2.01
CA LEU A 74 -6.52 -8.31 1.37
C LEU A 74 -5.72 -9.31 2.23
N ALA A 75 -5.69 -9.14 3.55
CA ALA A 75 -5.01 -10.07 4.44
C ALA A 75 -5.64 -11.47 4.41
N ALA A 76 -6.97 -11.55 4.37
CA ALA A 76 -7.68 -12.82 4.27
C ALA A 76 -7.33 -13.56 2.97
N GLU A 77 -7.29 -12.88 1.83
CA GLU A 77 -6.89 -13.50 0.56
C GLU A 77 -5.41 -13.90 0.53
N LEU A 78 -4.55 -13.19 1.24
CA LEU A 78 -3.14 -13.56 1.41
C LEU A 78 -2.95 -14.69 2.45
N GLY A 79 -4.02 -15.15 3.11
CA GLY A 79 -3.96 -16.17 4.16
C GLY A 79 -3.25 -15.70 5.44
N LEU A 80 -3.29 -14.39 5.73
CA LEU A 80 -2.56 -13.79 6.85
C LEU A 80 -3.49 -13.50 8.04
N PRO A 81 -3.23 -14.06 9.23
CA PRO A 81 -4.06 -13.84 10.43
C PRO A 81 -3.68 -12.53 11.15
N VAL A 82 -3.67 -11.41 10.42
CA VAL A 82 -3.33 -10.09 10.96
C VAL A 82 -4.58 -9.39 11.52
N VAL A 83 -4.37 -8.52 12.50
CA VAL A 83 -5.40 -7.60 12.98
C VAL A 83 -5.33 -6.30 12.16
N PRO A 84 -6.41 -5.85 11.50
CA PRO A 84 -6.35 -4.67 10.63
C PRO A 84 -5.89 -3.39 11.33
N SER A 85 -6.27 -3.17 12.58
CA SER A 85 -5.86 -2.00 13.35
C SER A 85 -4.35 -1.95 13.64
N ASP A 86 -3.66 -3.09 13.70
CA ASP A 86 -2.19 -3.13 13.79
C ASP A 86 -1.54 -2.61 12.50
N VAL A 87 -2.10 -2.96 11.34
CA VAL A 87 -1.63 -2.46 10.05
C VAL A 87 -1.85 -0.94 9.96
N VAL A 88 -3.01 -0.45 10.39
CA VAL A 88 -3.31 0.99 10.40
C VAL A 88 -2.31 1.75 11.29
N ALA A 89 -2.02 1.23 12.48
CA ALA A 89 -1.07 1.83 13.41
C ALA A 89 0.35 1.91 12.82
N VAL A 90 0.82 0.85 12.15
CA VAL A 90 2.14 0.86 11.50
C VAL A 90 2.14 1.73 10.23
N ALA A 91 1.05 1.75 9.46
CA ALA A 91 0.92 2.57 8.27
C ALA A 91 1.06 4.07 8.58
N ALA A 92 0.52 4.53 9.71
CA ALA A 92 0.62 5.92 10.17
C ALA A 92 2.07 6.40 10.37
N VAL A 93 2.98 5.48 10.69
CA VAL A 93 4.42 5.76 10.87
C VAL A 93 5.28 5.12 9.80
N TYR A 94 4.73 4.63 8.69
CA TYR A 94 5.52 3.85 7.72
C TYR A 94 6.56 4.69 6.97
N HIS A 95 6.25 5.95 6.68
CA HIS A 95 7.12 6.80 5.88
C HIS A 95 8.42 7.21 6.63
N PRO A 96 9.60 7.21 5.98
CA PRO A 96 10.89 7.42 6.65
C PRO A 96 11.05 8.76 7.39
N HIS A 97 10.30 9.79 7.01
CA HIS A 97 10.33 11.11 7.64
C HIS A 97 9.38 11.23 8.84
N VAL A 98 8.64 10.17 9.17
CA VAL A 98 7.74 10.12 10.31
C VAL A 98 8.44 9.33 11.43
N PRO A 99 8.60 9.88 12.64
CA PRO A 99 9.14 9.12 13.76
C PRO A 99 8.20 7.97 14.14
N SER A 100 8.78 6.84 14.55
CA SER A 100 8.00 5.71 15.08
C SER A 100 7.51 6.01 16.51
N SER A 101 6.61 5.16 17.01
CA SER A 101 6.10 5.18 18.38
C SER A 101 6.14 3.79 19.00
N ALA A 102 6.20 3.71 20.33
CA ALA A 102 6.19 2.42 21.03
C ALA A 102 4.97 1.55 20.67
N ALA A 103 3.80 2.18 20.46
CA ALA A 103 2.59 1.48 20.04
C ALA A 103 2.72 0.90 18.63
N ALA A 104 3.32 1.64 17.68
CA ALA A 104 3.56 1.15 16.33
C ALA A 104 4.62 0.04 16.29
N GLU A 105 5.67 0.13 17.09
CA GLU A 105 6.67 -0.95 17.21
C GLU A 105 6.01 -2.23 17.77
N ALA A 106 5.15 -2.12 18.78
CA ALA A 106 4.42 -3.26 19.33
C ALA A 106 3.44 -3.86 18.30
N ALA A 107 2.75 -3.03 17.52
CA ALA A 107 1.90 -3.46 16.42
C ALA A 107 2.72 -4.20 15.34
N LEU A 108 3.86 -3.66 14.95
CA LEU A 108 4.74 -4.32 13.98
C LEU A 108 5.24 -5.68 14.48
N SER A 109 5.59 -5.80 15.77
CA SER A 109 5.97 -7.08 16.36
C SER A 109 4.87 -8.13 16.19
N ARG A 110 3.59 -7.76 16.38
CA ARG A 110 2.46 -8.67 16.14
C ARG A 110 2.31 -9.01 14.66
N LEU A 111 2.50 -8.06 13.76
CA LEU A 111 2.47 -8.30 12.31
C LEU A 111 3.58 -9.26 11.87
N VAL A 112 4.80 -9.14 12.42
CA VAL A 112 5.90 -10.09 12.15
C VAL A 112 5.52 -11.49 12.63
N THR A 113 4.96 -11.63 13.83
CA THR A 113 4.43 -12.92 14.32
C THR A 113 3.39 -13.50 13.38
N ALA A 114 2.39 -12.71 12.96
CA ALA A 114 1.36 -13.15 12.03
C ALA A 114 1.89 -13.52 10.64
N CYS A 115 3.04 -12.98 10.23
CA CYS A 115 3.66 -13.23 8.93
C CYS A 115 4.71 -14.36 8.93
N GLY A 116 4.82 -15.13 10.02
CA GLY A 116 5.73 -16.29 10.12
C GLY A 116 6.74 -16.21 11.26
N GLY A 117 6.68 -15.17 12.10
CA GLY A 117 7.51 -15.05 13.32
C GLY A 117 8.98 -14.69 13.08
N THR A 118 9.42 -14.64 11.83
CA THR A 118 10.79 -14.24 11.46
C THR A 118 10.77 -12.89 10.76
N ALA A 119 11.65 -11.98 11.20
CA ALA A 119 11.84 -10.68 10.57
C ALA A 119 12.72 -10.82 9.30
N ASP A 120 12.17 -11.44 8.26
CA ASP A 120 12.81 -11.63 6.94
C ASP A 120 12.14 -10.80 5.81
N GLU A 121 12.71 -10.85 4.60
CA GLU A 121 12.19 -10.10 3.45
C GLU A 121 10.79 -10.56 3.03
N LEU A 122 10.40 -11.81 3.29
CA LEU A 122 9.07 -12.32 2.96
C LEU A 122 8.02 -11.75 3.91
N ALA A 123 8.30 -11.71 5.22
CA ALA A 123 7.47 -11.04 6.20
C ALA A 123 7.37 -9.54 5.89
N ALA A 124 8.48 -8.88 5.56
CA ALA A 124 8.47 -7.49 5.15
C ALA A 124 7.61 -7.25 3.90
N ALA A 125 7.69 -8.13 2.90
CA ALA A 125 6.86 -8.05 1.69
C ALA A 125 5.36 -8.14 2.03
N ARG A 126 4.94 -9.16 2.78
CA ARG A 126 3.55 -9.36 3.25
C ARG A 126 3.01 -8.13 3.99
N ILE A 127 3.75 -7.67 4.99
CA ILE A 127 3.37 -6.49 5.80
C ILE A 127 3.27 -5.24 4.91
N SER A 128 4.21 -5.06 3.99
CA SER A 128 4.24 -3.90 3.11
C SER A 128 3.10 -3.86 2.10
N LEU A 129 2.58 -5.01 1.65
CA LEU A 129 1.40 -5.05 0.79
C LEU A 129 0.18 -4.47 1.51
N LEU A 130 -0.05 -4.89 2.75
CA LEU A 130 -1.16 -4.42 3.57
C LEU A 130 -1.04 -2.93 3.90
N ILE A 131 0.14 -2.48 4.35
CA ILE A 131 0.38 -1.07 4.67
C ILE A 131 0.20 -0.17 3.45
N GLN A 132 0.74 -0.56 2.30
CA GLN A 132 0.68 0.26 1.10
C GLN A 132 -0.72 0.28 0.47
N ALA A 133 -1.51 -0.78 0.64
CA ALA A 133 -2.92 -0.80 0.24
C ALA A 133 -3.79 0.08 1.13
N CYS A 134 -3.52 0.14 2.44
CA CYS A 134 -4.33 0.80 3.47
C CYS A 134 -4.70 2.26 3.11
N GLU A 135 -3.77 3.21 3.26
CA GLU A 135 -4.08 4.64 3.09
C GLU A 135 -4.40 5.02 1.65
N ALA A 136 -3.69 4.41 0.69
CA ALA A 136 -3.90 4.74 -0.73
C ALA A 136 -5.30 4.35 -1.19
N THR A 137 -5.78 3.15 -0.83
CA THR A 137 -7.11 2.68 -1.25
C THR A 137 -8.21 3.34 -0.44
N ALA A 138 -8.03 3.54 0.88
CA ALA A 138 -8.98 4.28 1.69
C ALA A 138 -9.14 5.74 1.21
N GLY A 139 -8.04 6.39 0.83
CA GLY A 139 -8.07 7.73 0.23
C GLY A 139 -8.78 7.75 -1.12
N LEU A 140 -8.58 6.74 -1.97
CA LEU A 140 -9.31 6.57 -3.22
C LEU A 140 -10.83 6.45 -2.98
N ILE A 141 -11.23 5.57 -2.05
CA ILE A 141 -12.64 5.38 -1.65
C ILE A 141 -13.22 6.71 -1.15
N GLY A 142 -12.55 7.36 -0.20
CA GLY A 142 -13.02 8.62 0.40
C GLY A 142 -13.28 9.72 -0.64
N LYS A 143 -12.38 9.87 -1.62
CA LYS A 143 -12.53 10.83 -2.72
C LYS A 143 -13.63 10.44 -3.72
N ALA A 144 -13.91 9.15 -3.89
CA ALA A 144 -14.91 8.65 -4.82
C ALA A 144 -16.35 8.63 -4.25
N ILE A 145 -16.51 8.59 -2.92
CA ILE A 145 -17.84 8.59 -2.26
C ILE A 145 -18.74 9.74 -2.74
N PRO A 146 -18.30 11.01 -2.79
CA PRO A 146 -19.16 12.10 -3.27
C PRO A 146 -19.65 11.91 -4.71
N LEU A 147 -18.81 11.36 -5.59
CA LEU A 147 -19.17 11.08 -6.98
C LEU A 147 -20.23 9.98 -7.07
N VAL A 148 -20.06 8.90 -6.30
CA VAL A 148 -21.03 7.80 -6.24
C VAL A 148 -22.38 8.28 -5.69
N ARG A 149 -22.36 9.13 -4.65
CA ARG A 149 -23.58 9.78 -4.12
C ARG A 149 -24.27 10.70 -5.12
N ALA A 150 -23.52 11.29 -6.05
CA ALA A 150 -24.04 12.06 -7.19
C ALA A 150 -24.58 11.16 -8.33
N GLY A 151 -24.61 9.84 -8.16
CA GLY A 151 -25.19 8.89 -9.10
C GLY A 151 -24.19 8.24 -10.07
N LYS A 152 -22.89 8.55 -10.00
CA LYS A 152 -21.87 7.88 -10.81
C LYS A 152 -21.74 6.40 -10.42
N ARG A 153 -21.43 5.55 -11.40
CA ARG A 153 -21.07 4.16 -11.08
C ARG A 153 -19.74 4.12 -10.33
N PRO A 154 -19.55 3.19 -9.37
CA PRO A 154 -18.30 3.05 -8.62
C PRO A 154 -17.04 3.03 -9.49
N GLU A 155 -17.06 2.32 -10.61
CA GLU A 155 -15.95 2.21 -11.56
C GLU A 155 -15.62 3.57 -12.19
N GLU A 156 -16.64 4.34 -12.57
CA GLU A 156 -16.50 5.65 -13.19
C GLU A 156 -16.00 6.71 -12.18
N ALA A 157 -16.43 6.59 -10.92
CA ALA A 157 -15.96 7.43 -9.84
C ALA A 157 -14.47 7.15 -9.54
N VAL A 158 -14.08 5.87 -9.42
CA VAL A 158 -12.68 5.46 -9.22
C VAL A 158 -11.79 5.95 -10.37
N ALA A 159 -12.20 5.71 -11.62
CA ALA A 159 -11.45 6.15 -12.79
C ALA A 159 -11.27 7.68 -12.84
N GLU A 160 -12.30 8.43 -12.42
CA GLU A 160 -12.22 9.88 -12.35
C GLU A 160 -11.25 10.38 -11.28
N VAL A 161 -11.33 9.84 -10.06
CA VAL A 161 -10.42 10.21 -8.98
C VAL A 161 -8.98 9.89 -9.37
N LEU A 162 -8.71 8.70 -9.91
CA LEU A 162 -7.36 8.31 -10.33
C LEU A 162 -6.79 9.25 -11.41
N ARG A 163 -7.63 9.76 -12.30
CA ARG A 163 -7.23 10.70 -13.36
C ARG A 163 -7.01 12.12 -12.84
N ALA A 164 -7.89 12.61 -11.98
CA ALA A 164 -7.94 14.02 -11.60
C ALA A 164 -7.22 14.33 -10.28
N ASP A 165 -7.39 13.49 -9.27
CA ASP A 165 -6.90 13.75 -7.91
C ASP A 165 -6.58 12.43 -7.17
N PRO A 166 -5.56 11.67 -7.65
CA PRO A 166 -5.23 10.39 -7.05
C PRO A 166 -4.82 10.54 -5.57
N PRO A 167 -5.04 9.51 -4.74
CA PRO A 167 -4.72 9.55 -3.31
C PRO A 167 -3.22 9.71 -3.05
N VAL A 168 -2.38 9.22 -3.96
CA VAL A 168 -0.92 9.44 -3.93
C VAL A 168 -0.57 10.37 -5.08
N SER A 169 -0.32 11.64 -4.76
CA SER A 169 -0.06 12.68 -5.76
C SER A 169 1.42 12.82 -6.13
N HIS A 170 2.32 12.38 -5.25
CA HIS A 170 3.77 12.55 -5.41
C HIS A 170 4.53 11.32 -4.92
N THR A 171 5.74 11.16 -5.44
CA THR A 171 6.71 10.18 -4.96
C THR A 171 8.07 10.84 -4.78
N ARG A 172 8.85 10.39 -3.79
CA ARG A 172 10.17 10.97 -3.51
C ARG A 172 11.25 10.25 -4.31
N ARG A 173 12.17 11.01 -4.88
CA ARG A 173 13.29 10.51 -5.70
C ARG A 173 14.59 11.19 -5.30
N ARG A 174 15.71 10.53 -5.53
CA ARG A 174 17.07 11.04 -5.32
C ARG A 174 17.66 11.40 -6.68
N VAL A 175 17.88 12.69 -6.94
CA VAL A 175 18.44 13.19 -8.20
C VAL A 175 19.66 14.05 -7.87
N ARG A 176 20.84 13.67 -8.39
CA ARG A 176 22.11 14.39 -8.14
C ARG A 176 22.40 14.62 -6.64
N GLY A 177 22.05 13.64 -5.80
CA GLY A 177 22.26 13.74 -4.35
C GLY A 177 21.17 14.50 -3.59
N GLU A 178 20.12 14.99 -4.26
CA GLU A 178 19.03 15.72 -3.63
C GLU A 178 17.71 14.94 -3.65
N ASP A 179 16.94 15.10 -2.58
CA ASP A 179 15.61 14.51 -2.46
C ASP A 179 14.57 15.43 -3.10
N VAL A 180 13.95 14.96 -4.18
CA VAL A 180 12.94 15.71 -4.96
C VAL A 180 11.60 15.00 -4.92
N LEU A 181 10.51 15.77 -4.86
CA LEU A 181 9.16 15.25 -5.09
C LEU A 181 8.87 15.22 -6.59
N VAL A 182 8.44 14.07 -7.07
CA VAL A 182 8.04 13.86 -8.46
C VAL A 182 6.52 13.65 -8.50
N PRO A 183 5.76 14.50 -9.20
CA PRO A 183 4.32 14.32 -9.35
C PRO A 183 3.98 12.99 -10.03
N LEU A 184 2.83 12.42 -9.67
CA LEU A 184 2.23 11.23 -10.28
C LEU A 184 1.02 11.56 -11.17
N ALA A 185 0.80 12.85 -11.48
CA ALA A 185 -0.28 13.28 -12.35
C ALA A 185 -0.21 12.55 -13.71
N GLY A 186 -1.34 11.98 -14.15
CA GLY A 186 -1.42 11.16 -15.37
C GLY A 186 -0.89 9.73 -15.23
N THR A 187 -0.18 9.39 -14.16
CA THR A 187 0.34 8.05 -13.85
C THR A 187 0.10 7.72 -12.37
N PRO A 188 -1.16 7.56 -11.93
CA PRO A 188 -1.51 7.46 -10.50
C PRO A 188 -0.91 6.22 -9.82
N PHE A 189 -0.55 5.21 -10.61
CA PHE A 189 0.14 4.00 -10.16
C PHE A 189 1.66 4.02 -10.43
N GLY A 190 2.22 5.16 -10.80
CA GLY A 190 3.60 5.25 -11.26
C GLY A 190 3.81 4.61 -12.64
N ALA A 191 5.08 4.45 -13.02
CA ALA A 191 5.47 3.87 -14.31
C ALA A 191 6.86 3.20 -14.21
N GLY A 192 7.14 2.31 -15.16
CA GLY A 192 8.44 1.66 -15.31
C GLY A 192 8.74 0.68 -14.16
N PRO A 193 10.02 0.47 -13.79
CA PRO A 193 10.40 -0.55 -12.80
C PRO A 193 9.73 -0.40 -11.42
N ARG A 194 9.21 0.78 -11.10
CA ARG A 194 8.56 1.13 -9.83
C ARG A 194 7.06 1.37 -9.97
N GLU A 195 6.46 0.94 -11.08
CA GLU A 195 5.00 0.90 -11.20
C GLU A 195 4.41 0.03 -10.07
N CYS A 196 3.26 0.47 -9.56
CA CYS A 196 2.51 -0.25 -8.55
C CYS A 196 2.23 -1.68 -9.05
N PRO A 197 2.51 -2.71 -8.23
CA PRO A 197 2.24 -4.09 -8.63
C PRO A 197 0.77 -4.49 -8.49
N GLY A 198 -0.05 -3.71 -7.78
CA GLY A 198 -1.45 -4.06 -7.48
C GLY A 198 -2.52 -3.03 -7.90
N PRO A 199 -2.45 -2.39 -9.09
CA PRO A 199 -3.49 -1.45 -9.52
C PRO A 199 -4.86 -2.13 -9.62
N ALA A 200 -4.91 -3.36 -10.15
CA ALA A 200 -6.14 -4.13 -10.26
C ALA A 200 -6.75 -4.44 -8.89
N HIS A 201 -5.93 -4.88 -7.92
CA HIS A 201 -6.35 -5.16 -6.54
C HIS A 201 -6.90 -3.91 -5.84
N ALA A 202 -6.21 -2.77 -5.95
CA ALA A 202 -6.65 -1.51 -5.34
C ALA A 202 -7.97 -1.01 -5.94
N ILE A 203 -8.12 -1.08 -7.26
CA ILE A 203 -9.36 -0.70 -7.95
C ILE A 203 -10.51 -1.63 -7.54
N ALA A 204 -10.27 -2.94 -7.50
CA ALA A 204 -11.28 -3.92 -7.10
C ALA A 204 -11.79 -3.70 -5.68
N LEU A 205 -10.88 -3.55 -4.71
CA LEU A 205 -11.20 -3.23 -3.31
C LEU A 205 -12.02 -1.94 -3.21
N ALA A 206 -11.54 -0.86 -3.83
CA ALA A 206 -12.24 0.42 -3.79
C ALA A 206 -13.65 0.33 -4.40
N THR A 207 -13.77 -0.37 -5.53
CA THR A 207 -15.05 -0.50 -6.24
C THR A 207 -16.05 -1.33 -5.45
N GLY A 208 -15.59 -2.41 -4.79
CA GLY A 208 -16.42 -3.23 -3.90
C GLY A 208 -16.99 -2.41 -2.74
N VAL A 209 -16.14 -1.70 -2.00
CA VAL A 209 -16.58 -0.82 -0.90
C VAL A 209 -17.57 0.24 -1.39
N LEU A 210 -17.26 0.91 -2.50
CA LEU A 210 -18.13 1.96 -3.05
C LEU A 210 -19.48 1.42 -3.53
N ALA A 211 -19.52 0.21 -4.10
CA ALA A 211 -20.76 -0.44 -4.51
C ALA A 211 -21.68 -0.70 -3.30
N ALA A 212 -21.10 -1.06 -2.15
CA ALA A 212 -21.88 -1.24 -0.91
C ALA A 212 -22.51 0.06 -0.41
N THR A 213 -21.91 1.23 -0.67
CA THR A 213 -22.47 2.53 -0.27
C THR A 213 -23.69 2.98 -1.09
N ARG A 214 -24.05 2.26 -2.16
CA ARG A 214 -25.23 2.55 -3.00
C ARG A 214 -26.47 1.75 -2.59
N GLY A 215 -26.29 0.65 -1.85
CA GLY A 215 -27.37 -0.18 -1.32
C GLY A 215 -27.87 0.38 0.01
#